data_AF-R6B473-F1
#
_entry.id   AF-R6B473-F1
#
_cell.length_a   1.000
_cell.length_b   1.000
_cell.length_c   1.000
_cell.angle_alpha   90.00
_cell.angle_beta   90.00
_cell.angle_gamma   90.00
#
_symmetry.space_group_name_H-M   'P 1'
#
loop_
_entity.id
_entity.type
_entity.pdbx_description
1 polymer ?
#
loop_
_entity_poly.entity_id
_entity_poly.type
_entity_poly.pdbx_seq_one_letter_code
_entity_poly.pdbx_strand_id
1 'polypeptide(L)'
;MIHQPLGGVQGQATEIEIHAREILRLREELNGILAKHSGQSLETIKNDTERDNFMTAQMAKDYGLIDHILTRNELAKMTQK
;
A
#
# COMPACT_ATOMS: atom_id res chain seq x y z
N MET A 1 4.01 -6.21 1.07
CA MET A 1 4.76 -5.09 1.66
C MET A 1 4.06 -3.82 1.21
N ILE A 2 3.82 -2.89 2.13
CA ILE A 2 3.32 -1.55 1.81
C ILE A 2 4.37 -0.52 2.22
N HIS A 3 4.51 0.54 1.44
CA HIS A 3 5.40 1.66 1.72
C HIS A 3 4.97 2.89 0.94
N GLN A 4 5.52 4.05 1.32
CA GLN A 4 5.32 5.32 0.64
C GLN A 4 5.95 5.32 -0.76
N PRO A 5 5.46 6.15 -1.69
CA PRO A 5 6.10 6.29 -3.00
C PRO A 5 7.53 6.81 -2.85
N LEU A 6 8.42 6.30 -3.70
CA LEU A 6 9.79 6.77 -3.82
C LEU A 6 9.93 7.72 -5.01
N GLY A 7 10.73 8.76 -4.86
CA GLY A 7 11.05 9.69 -5.93
C GLY A 7 12.41 10.33 -5.73
N GLY A 8 12.86 11.03 -6.77
CA GLY A 8 14.11 11.77 -6.77
C GLY A 8 14.08 12.82 -7.87
N VAL A 9 14.61 14.00 -7.58
CA VAL A 9 14.66 15.13 -8.51
C VAL A 9 15.95 15.90 -8.29
N GLN A 10 16.54 16.38 -9.37
CA GLN A 10 17.65 17.33 -9.38
C GLN A 10 17.34 18.39 -10.44
N GLY A 11 17.63 19.65 -10.16
CA GLY A 11 17.31 20.73 -11.09
C GLY A 11 17.22 22.08 -10.39
N GLN A 12 16.53 23.02 -11.02
CA GLN A 12 16.25 24.32 -10.42
C GLN A 12 15.36 24.18 -9.19
N ALA A 13 15.45 25.14 -8.26
CA ALA A 13 14.63 25.15 -7.05
C ALA A 13 13.12 25.02 -7.36
N THR A 14 12.65 25.68 -8.42
CA THR A 14 11.26 25.59 -8.90
C THR A 14 10.87 24.17 -9.32
N GLU A 15 11.75 23.46 -10.03
CA GLU A 15 11.49 22.09 -10.47
C GLU A 15 11.46 21.13 -9.28
N ILE A 16 12.41 21.28 -8.35
CA ILE A 16 12.44 20.52 -7.10
C ILE A 16 11.14 20.72 -6.33
N GLU A 17 10.63 21.95 -6.21
CA GLU A 17 9.38 22.25 -5.54
C GLU A 17 8.17 21.58 -6.22
N ILE A 18 8.08 21.68 -7.55
CA ILE A 18 6.97 21.06 -8.32
C ILE A 18 6.93 19.56 -8.08
N HIS A 19 8.08 18.89 -8.17
CA HIS A 19 8.17 17.44 -7.95
C HIS A 19 7.91 17.05 -6.49
N ALA A 20 8.37 17.86 -5.53
CA ALA A 20 8.08 17.65 -4.11
C ALA A 20 6.57 17.76 -3.79
N ARG A 21 5.86 18.70 -4.43
CA ARG A 21 4.41 18.82 -4.27
C ARG A 21 3.68 17.62 -4.88
N GLU A 22 4.14 17.13 -6.02
CA GLU A 22 3.51 15.98 -6.68
C GLU A 22 3.71 14.68 -5.89
N ILE A 23 4.89 14.43 -5.33
CA ILE A 23 5.10 13.22 -4.50
C ILE A 23 4.26 13.23 -3.22
N LEU A 24 4.03 14.41 -2.62
CA LEU A 24 3.13 14.55 -1.48
C LEU A 24 1.68 14.28 -1.88
N ARG A 25 1.22 14.81 -3.02
CA ARG A 25 -0.11 14.53 -3.57
C ARG A 25 -0.33 13.03 -3.83
N LEU A 26 0.64 12.38 -4.48
CA LEU A 26 0.61 10.94 -4.74
C LEU A 26 0.56 10.13 -3.45
N ARG A 27 1.36 10.51 -2.45
CA ARG A 27 1.36 9.85 -1.14
C ARG A 27 -0.02 9.92 -0.46
N GLU A 28 -0.68 11.08 -0.50
CA GLU A 28 -2.02 11.23 0.06
C GLU A 28 -3.08 10.40 -0.68
N GLU A 29 -3.03 10.40 -2.02
CA GLU A 29 -3.94 9.63 -2.87
C GLU A 29 -3.81 8.13 -2.61
N LEU A 30 -2.58 7.61 -2.63
CA LEU A 30 -2.31 6.19 -2.39
C LEU A 30 -2.70 5.75 -0.97
N ASN A 31 -2.43 6.59 0.04
CA ASN A 31 -2.86 6.31 1.41
C ASN A 31 -4.38 6.29 1.55
N GLY A 32 -5.10 7.17 0.82
CA GLY A 32 -6.56 7.14 0.75
C GLY A 32 -7.12 5.86 0.13
N ILE A 33 -6.49 5.37 -0.94
CA ILE A 33 -6.87 4.10 -1.58
C ILE A 33 -6.67 2.92 -0.61
N LEU A 34 -5.49 2.85 0.02
CA LEU A 34 -5.20 1.78 0.98
C LEU A 34 -6.17 1.82 2.16
N ALA A 35 -6.45 2.98 2.74
CA ALA A 35 -7.40 3.13 3.84
C ALA A 35 -8.81 2.64 3.45
N LYS A 36 -9.30 3.06 2.28
CA LYS A 36 -10.61 2.66 1.75
C LYS A 36 -10.74 1.15 1.59
N HIS A 37 -9.73 0.48 1.06
CA HIS A 37 -9.81 -0.94 0.72
C HIS A 37 -9.42 -1.86 1.86
N SER A 38 -8.57 -1.42 2.79
CA SER A 38 -8.19 -2.20 3.98
C SER A 38 -9.14 -2.04 5.16
N GLY A 39 -9.95 -0.98 5.17
CA GLY A 39 -10.76 -0.60 6.33
C GLY A 39 -9.94 0.04 7.47
N GLN A 40 -8.63 0.23 7.30
CA GLN A 40 -7.79 0.93 8.25
C GLN A 40 -8.04 2.43 8.22
N SER A 41 -7.76 3.10 9.34
CA SER A 41 -7.79 4.56 9.37
C SER A 41 -6.68 5.16 8.49
N LEU A 42 -6.90 6.37 7.97
CA LEU A 42 -5.88 7.07 7.19
C LEU A 42 -4.60 7.33 8.01
N GLU A 43 -4.74 7.54 9.32
CA GLU A 43 -3.60 7.72 10.23
C GLU A 43 -2.77 6.44 10.36
N THR A 44 -3.43 5.29 10.53
CA THR A 44 -2.79 3.97 10.56
C THR A 44 -2.01 3.73 9.27
N ILE A 45 -2.62 3.93 8.11
CA ILE A 45 -1.95 3.77 6.81
C ILE A 45 -0.75 4.70 6.68
N LYS A 46 -0.85 5.97 7.10
CA LYS A 46 0.27 6.93 7.05
C LYS A 46 1.47 6.44 7.87
N ASN A 47 1.23 5.91 9.07
CA ASN A 47 2.29 5.37 9.92
C ASN A 47 2.89 4.09 9.34
N ASP A 48 2.04 3.18 8.87
CA ASP A 48 2.46 1.85 8.40
C ASP A 48 3.09 1.85 7.01
N THR A 49 2.91 2.92 6.24
CA THR A 49 3.57 3.10 4.92
C THR A 49 4.83 3.97 5.00
N GLU A 50 5.15 4.59 6.12
CA GLU A 50 6.30 5.51 6.22
C GLU A 50 7.65 4.80 5.94
N ARG A 51 7.74 3.51 6.23
CA ARG A 51 8.87 2.65 5.84
C ARG A 51 8.33 1.33 5.28
N ASP A 52 9.23 0.53 4.73
CA ASP A 52 8.87 -0.80 4.26
C ASP A 52 8.24 -1.61 5.39
N ASN A 53 6.96 -1.95 5.23
CA ASN A 53 6.22 -2.76 6.16
C ASN A 53 5.91 -4.12 5.53
N PHE A 54 6.71 -5.12 5.91
CA PHE A 54 6.58 -6.49 5.44
C PHE A 54 5.54 -7.24 6.25
N MET A 55 4.62 -7.91 5.56
CA MET A 55 3.54 -8.67 6.16
C MET A 55 3.57 -10.10 5.61
N THR A 56 3.31 -11.08 6.48
CA THR A 56 2.94 -12.42 6.05
C THR A 56 1.56 -12.40 5.40
N ALA A 57 1.17 -13.47 4.71
CA ALA A 57 -0.19 -13.57 4.14
C ALA A 57 -1.28 -13.44 5.22
N GLN A 58 -1.05 -14.01 6.41
CA GLN A 58 -1.97 -13.91 7.54
C GLN A 58 -2.10 -12.46 8.03
N MET A 59 -0.97 -11.77 8.24
CA MET A 59 -0.98 -10.36 8.63
C MET A 59 -1.68 -9.49 7.57
N ALA A 60 -1.42 -9.72 6.28
CA ALA A 60 -2.07 -8.97 5.21
C ALA A 60 -3.60 -9.17 5.19
N LYS A 61 -4.07 -10.39 5.48
CA LYS A 61 -5.50 -10.68 5.61
C LYS A 61 -6.11 -9.97 6.82
N ASP A 62 -5.46 -10.09 7.98
CA ASP A 62 -5.96 -9.47 9.23
C ASP A 62 -5.93 -7.93 9.14
N TYR A 63 -4.99 -7.38 8.37
CA TYR A 63 -4.90 -5.94 8.07
C TYR A 63 -5.98 -5.45 7.09
N GLY A 64 -6.62 -6.36 6.35
CA GLY A 64 -7.62 -6.05 5.32
C GLY A 64 -7.07 -5.84 3.91
N LEU A 65 -5.78 -6.13 3.65
CA LEU A 65 -5.21 -6.00 2.30
C LEU A 65 -5.68 -7.10 1.34
N ILE A 66 -6.12 -8.24 1.86
CA ILE A 66 -6.64 -9.38 1.10
C ILE A 66 -7.78 -10.06 1.87
N ASP A 67 -8.73 -10.68 1.17
CA ASP A 67 -9.88 -11.33 1.81
C ASP A 67 -9.60 -12.78 2.23
N HIS A 68 -8.83 -13.50 1.43
CA HIS A 68 -8.62 -14.94 1.58
C HIS A 68 -7.18 -15.36 1.29
N ILE A 69 -6.73 -16.41 1.97
CA ILE A 69 -5.46 -17.10 1.72
C ILE A 69 -5.83 -18.47 1.16
N LEU A 70 -5.37 -18.80 -0.04
CA LEU A 70 -5.68 -20.07 -0.69
C LEU A 70 -4.58 -21.08 -0.44
N THR A 71 -4.95 -22.27 0.01
CA THR A 71 -4.07 -23.43 0.10
C THR A 71 -4.23 -24.34 -1.11
N ARG A 72 -3.24 -25.21 -1.34
CA ARG A 72 -3.26 -26.17 -2.46
C ARG A 72 -4.51 -27.06 -2.46
N ASN A 73 -4.97 -27.47 -1.27
CA ASN A 73 -6.14 -28.32 -1.14
C ASN A 73 -7.45 -27.58 -1.46
N GLU A 74 -7.53 -26.29 -1.14
CA GLU A 74 -8.68 -25.45 -1.49
C GLU A 74 -8.74 -25.20 -2.99
N LEU A 75 -7.60 -24.89 -3.62
CA LEU A 75 -7.50 -24.73 -5.07
C LEU A 75 -7.95 -25.99 -5.82
N ALA A 76 -7.49 -27.16 -5.40
CA ALA A 76 -7.86 -28.43 -6.02
C ALA A 76 -9.37 -28.73 -5.95
N LYS A 77 -10.06 -28.26 -4.89
CA LYS A 77 -11.52 -28.38 -4.78
C LYS A 77 -12.26 -27.41 -5.69
N MET A 78 -11.70 -26.23 -5.95
CA MET A 78 -12.31 -25.22 -6.82
C MET A 78 -12.18 -25.56 -8.31
N THR A 79 -11.13 -26.27 -8.71
CA THR A 79 -10.87 -26.65 -10.12
C THR A 79 -11.49 -28.00 -10.53
N GLN A 80 -12.08 -28.74 -9.59
CA GLN A 80 -12.79 -30.00 -9.87
C GLN A 80 -14.28 -29.81 -10.21
N LYS A 81 -14.70 -28.57 -10.48
CA LYS A 81 -16.07 -28.20 -10.85
C LYS A 81 -16.10 -27.67 -12.27
#